data_AF-A0A2D5TYN0-F1
#
_entry.id   AF-A0A2D5TYN0-F1
#
_cell.length_a   1.000
_cell.length_b   1.000
_cell.length_c   1.000
_cell.angle_alpha   90.00
_cell.angle_beta   90.00
_cell.angle_gamma   90.00
#
_symmetry.space_group_name_H-M   'P 1'
#
loop_
_entity.id
_entity.type
_entity.pdbx_description
1 polymer ?
#
loop_
_entity_poly.entity_id
_entity_poly.type
_entity_poly.pdbx_seq_one_letter_code
_entity_poly.pdbx_strand_id
1 'polypeptide(L)'
;MIGGRDQVREVLLGIGESPNLIQLVEPLNNNSPVQRQIDRNGGRGGLIHVGFRVENARTAFDWLQEKGFNLIDDAPRPGSRGTTVFFVHPKSRTNHPFGVLYEIVEDPADPSTTSEFR
;
A
#
# COMPACT_ATOMS: atom_id res chain seq x y z
N MET A 1 -0.72 -17.71 -8.87
CA MET A 1 -0.01 -17.44 -7.60
C MET A 1 1.15 -16.51 -7.91
N ILE A 2 1.11 -15.26 -7.43
CA ILE A 2 2.19 -14.30 -7.65
C ILE A 2 2.92 -14.15 -6.32
N GLY A 3 4.09 -14.78 -6.19
CA GLY A 3 4.97 -14.59 -5.05
C GLY A 3 5.73 -13.28 -5.23
N GLY A 4 5.19 -12.19 -4.69
CA GLY A 4 5.90 -10.91 -4.59
C GLY A 4 7.04 -10.98 -3.58
N ARG A 5 7.97 -10.01 -3.65
CA ARG A 5 9.07 -9.82 -2.67
C ARG A 5 8.58 -9.77 -1.21
N ASP A 6 7.31 -9.44 -1.02
CA ASP A 6 6.69 -9.22 0.29
C ASP A 6 6.32 -10.53 1.03
N GLN A 7 6.50 -11.70 0.41
CA GLN A 7 6.29 -13.02 1.03
C GLN A 7 4.88 -13.22 1.59
N VAL A 8 3.89 -12.78 0.81
CA VAL A 8 2.48 -12.91 1.15
C VAL A 8 1.69 -13.53 0.00
N ARG A 9 0.61 -14.22 0.36
CA ARG A 9 -0.50 -14.54 -0.54
C ARG A 9 -1.56 -13.48 -0.35
N GLU A 10 -2.14 -13.02 -1.45
CA GLU A 10 -3.17 -11.98 -1.42
C GLU A 10 -4.41 -12.34 -2.24
N VAL A 11 -5.55 -11.82 -1.80
CA VAL A 11 -6.82 -11.84 -2.53
C VAL A 11 -7.47 -10.45 -2.41
N LEU A 12 -7.98 -9.93 -3.53
CA LEU A 12 -8.73 -8.68 -3.57
C LEU A 12 -10.22 -8.98 -3.63
N LEU A 13 -10.98 -8.39 -2.73
CA LEU A 13 -12.43 -8.48 -2.67
C LEU A 13 -13.03 -7.13 -3.09
N GLY A 14 -13.89 -7.14 -4.11
CA GLY A 14 -14.64 -5.96 -4.53
C GLY A 14 -15.66 -5.54 -3.46
N ILE A 15 -15.84 -4.23 -3.28
CA ILE A 15 -16.84 -3.67 -2.37
C ILE A 15 -18.02 -3.14 -3.19
N GLY A 16 -19.05 -3.96 -3.35
CA GLY A 16 -20.19 -3.64 -4.23
C GLY A 16 -19.72 -3.28 -5.64
N GLU A 17 -20.31 -2.24 -6.21
CA GLU A 17 -19.93 -1.69 -7.52
C GLU A 17 -18.84 -0.60 -7.43
N SER A 18 -18.25 -0.38 -6.25
CA SER A 18 -17.24 0.67 -6.08
C SER A 18 -15.87 0.21 -6.58
N PRO A 19 -14.98 1.14 -6.99
CA PRO A 19 -13.60 0.82 -7.38
C PRO A 19 -12.68 0.49 -6.19
N ASN A 20 -13.24 0.43 -4.98
CA ASN A 20 -12.52 0.17 -3.74
C ASN A 20 -12.50 -1.34 -3.45
N LEU A 21 -11.39 -1.77 -2.85
CA LEU A 21 -11.11 -3.18 -2.62
C LEU A 21 -10.74 -3.42 -1.16
N ILE A 22 -11.08 -4.59 -0.64
CA ILE A 22 -10.48 -5.15 0.58
C ILE A 22 -9.42 -6.15 0.13
N GLN A 23 -8.16 -5.91 0.52
CA GLN A 23 -7.07 -6.86 0.30
C GLN A 23 -6.88 -7.74 1.52
N LEU A 24 -7.14 -9.04 1.35
CA LEU A 24 -6.79 -10.05 2.35
C LEU A 24 -5.36 -10.50 2.09
N VAL A 25 -4.55 -10.56 3.14
CA VAL A 25 -3.13 -10.88 3.06
C VAL A 25 -2.79 -11.95 4.08
N GLU A 26 -2.19 -13.04 3.60
CA GLU A 26 -1.72 -14.17 4.39
C GLU A 26 -0.19 -14.26 4.26
N PRO A 27 0.59 -14.25 5.37
CA PRO A 27 2.03 -14.45 5.31
C PRO A 27 2.35 -15.86 4.82
N LEU A 28 3.28 -16.00 3.86
CA LEU A 28 3.70 -17.30 3.35
C LEU A 28 4.69 -18.02 4.27
N ASN A 29 5.34 -17.28 5.18
CA ASN A 29 6.30 -17.80 6.14
C ASN A 29 6.56 -16.78 7.27
N ASN A 30 7.34 -17.19 8.27
CA ASN A 30 7.63 -16.39 9.46
C ASN A 30 8.48 -15.13 9.23
N ASN A 31 9.14 -15.01 8.08
CA ASN A 31 9.96 -13.85 7.73
C ASN A 31 9.14 -12.73 7.06
N SER A 32 7.85 -12.97 6.77
CA SER A 32 6.96 -11.98 6.19
C SER A 32 6.79 -10.75 7.11
N PRO A 33 6.78 -9.51 6.56
CA PRO A 33 6.43 -8.31 7.32
C PRO A 33 5.06 -8.41 8.00
N VAL A 34 4.10 -9.09 7.37
CA VAL A 34 2.76 -9.30 7.91
C VAL A 34 2.80 -10.22 9.13
N GLN A 35 3.65 -11.27 9.12
CA GLN A 35 3.82 -12.11 10.30
C GLN A 35 4.31 -11.29 11.50
N ARG A 36 5.32 -10.43 11.30
CA ARG A 36 5.82 -9.54 12.38
C ARG A 36 4.73 -8.60 12.92
N GLN A 37 3.77 -8.21 12.09
CA GLN A 37 2.63 -7.39 12.54
C GLN A 37 1.62 -8.20 13.36
N ILE A 38 1.30 -9.42 12.93
CA ILE A 38 0.44 -10.35 13.66
C ILE A 38 1.02 -10.66 15.04
N ASP A 39 2.32 -10.94 15.12
CA ASP A 39 3.01 -11.23 16.38
C ASP A 39 2.95 -10.03 17.35
N ARG A 40 3.21 -8.81 16.84
CA ARG A 40 3.06 -7.57 17.63
C ARG A 40 1.63 -7.32 18.10
N ASN A 41 0.63 -7.85 17.40
CA ASN A 41 -0.78 -7.76 17.77
C ASN A 41 -1.27 -8.96 18.62
N GLY A 42 -0.34 -9.68 19.25
CA GLY A 42 -0.65 -10.81 20.13
C GLY A 42 -1.15 -12.04 19.39
N GLY A 43 -0.62 -12.29 18.19
CA GLY A 43 -0.99 -13.45 17.36
C GLY A 43 -2.29 -13.27 16.58
N ARG A 44 -2.88 -12.07 16.57
CA ARG A 44 -4.13 -11.77 15.86
C ARG A 44 -3.87 -11.02 14.57
N GLY A 45 -4.63 -11.37 13.53
CA GLY A 45 -4.75 -10.54 12.33
C GLY A 45 -5.37 -9.17 12.63
N GLY A 46 -5.42 -8.29 11.63
CA GLY A 46 -6.00 -6.96 11.76
C GLY A 46 -5.75 -6.11 10.52
N LEU A 47 -6.06 -4.82 10.62
CA LEU A 47 -5.75 -3.86 9.56
C LEU A 47 -4.22 -3.71 9.41
N ILE A 48 -3.72 -3.99 8.21
CA ILE A 48 -2.28 -3.95 7.91
C ILE A 48 -1.87 -2.56 7.44
N HIS A 49 -2.55 -2.06 6.42
CA HIS A 49 -2.38 -0.71 5.86
C HIS A 49 -3.70 -0.23 5.24
N VAL A 50 -3.71 1.05 4.83
CA VAL A 50 -4.75 1.61 3.97
C VAL A 50 -4.10 2.03 2.64
N GLY A 51 -4.65 1.55 1.52
CA GLY A 51 -4.19 1.90 0.19
C GLY A 51 -4.89 3.13 -0.36
N PHE A 52 -4.12 4.10 -0.88
CA PHE A 52 -4.62 5.21 -1.66
C PHE A 52 -4.16 5.08 -3.10
N ARG A 53 -5.13 5.09 -4.02
CA ARG A 53 -4.82 5.06 -5.44
C ARG A 53 -4.46 6.46 -5.94
N VAL A 54 -3.44 6.55 -6.79
CA VAL A 54 -2.98 7.79 -7.43
C VAL A 54 -2.76 7.57 -8.92
N GLU A 55 -2.90 8.64 -9.71
CA GLU A 55 -2.65 8.60 -11.15
C GLU A 55 -1.15 8.37 -11.47
N ASN A 56 -0.25 8.89 -10.62
CA ASN A 56 1.19 8.76 -10.80
C ASN A 56 1.93 8.68 -9.46
N ALA A 57 2.57 7.55 -9.19
CA ALA A 57 3.27 7.28 -7.93
C ALA A 57 4.52 8.14 -7.78
N ARG A 58 5.25 8.46 -8.87
CA ARG A 58 6.43 9.33 -8.81
C ARG A 58 6.05 10.73 -8.36
N THR A 59 5.05 11.33 -9.01
CA THR A 59 4.55 12.67 -8.65
C THR A 59 4.07 12.72 -7.21
N ALA A 60 3.31 11.71 -6.76
CA ALA A 60 2.83 11.63 -5.38
C ALA A 60 3.98 11.48 -4.37
N PHE A 61 5.00 10.68 -4.70
CA PHE A 61 6.18 10.48 -3.87
C PHE A 61 6.95 11.78 -3.67
N ASP A 62 7.27 12.47 -4.76
CA ASP A 62 8.04 13.72 -4.74
C ASP A 62 7.29 14.79 -3.93
N TRP A 63 5.98 14.91 -4.14
CA TRP A 63 5.13 15.84 -3.37
C TRP A 63 5.12 15.51 -1.87
N LEU A 64 4.94 14.24 -1.48
CA LEU A 64 4.93 13.86 -0.07
C LEU A 64 6.30 14.09 0.58
N GLN A 65 7.38 13.79 -0.12
CA GLN A 65 8.74 14.05 0.36
C GLN A 65 8.98 15.55 0.58
N GLU A 66 8.58 16.41 -0.37
CA GLU A 66 8.67 17.87 -0.24
C GLU A 66 7.85 18.39 0.96
N LYS A 67 6.71 17.78 1.26
CA LYS A 67 5.89 18.11 2.43
C LYS A 67 6.39 17.49 3.74
N GLY A 68 7.60 16.93 3.75
CA GLY A 68 8.27 16.41 4.94
C GLY A 68 7.61 15.17 5.51
N PHE A 69 6.94 14.38 4.68
CA PHE A 69 6.45 13.07 5.11
C PHE A 69 7.58 12.07 5.23
N ASN A 70 7.50 11.24 6.26
CA ASN A 70 8.38 10.11 6.46
C ASN A 70 7.92 8.94 5.58
N LEU A 71 8.63 8.71 4.48
CA LEU A 71 8.39 7.63 3.53
C LEU A 71 9.30 6.44 3.89
N ILE A 72 8.80 5.22 3.69
CA ILE A 72 9.55 3.99 3.99
C ILE A 72 10.50 3.65 2.85
N ASP A 73 10.05 3.79 1.61
CA ASP A 73 10.83 3.46 0.43
C ASP A 73 11.65 4.69 -0.02
N ASP A 74 12.84 4.43 -0.58
CA ASP A 74 13.69 5.49 -1.16
C ASP A 74 13.14 6.01 -2.51
N ALA A 75 12.27 5.24 -3.16
CA ALA A 75 11.54 5.59 -4.37
C ALA A 75 10.37 4.62 -4.61
N PRO A 76 9.32 5.02 -5.36
CA PRO A 76 8.30 4.10 -5.86
C PRO A 76 8.93 2.90 -6.57
N ARG A 77 8.38 1.73 -6.28
CA ARG A 77 8.90 0.43 -6.71
C ARG A 77 7.77 -0.45 -7.26
N PRO A 78 8.09 -1.50 -8.04
CA PRO A 78 7.09 -2.46 -8.46
C PRO A 78 6.36 -3.09 -7.26
N GLY A 79 5.03 -3.05 -7.32
CA GLY A 79 4.12 -3.73 -6.40
C GLY A 79 3.57 -5.03 -6.99
N SER A 80 2.53 -5.57 -6.37
CA SER A 80 1.83 -6.73 -6.92
C SER A 80 1.00 -6.33 -8.15
N ARG A 81 0.66 -7.32 -9.00
CA ARG A 81 -0.27 -7.15 -10.13
C ARG A 81 0.10 -6.03 -11.14
N GLY A 82 1.39 -5.68 -11.23
CA GLY A 82 1.87 -4.66 -12.18
C GLY A 82 1.69 -3.22 -11.69
N THR A 83 1.30 -3.01 -10.43
CA THR A 83 1.21 -1.69 -9.81
C THR A 83 2.61 -1.12 -9.52
N THR A 84 2.66 0.21 -9.32
CA THR A 84 3.80 0.89 -8.72
C THR A 84 3.40 1.43 -7.36
N VAL A 85 4.19 1.13 -6.32
CA VAL A 85 3.84 1.42 -4.93
C VAL A 85 4.96 2.05 -4.13
N PHE A 86 4.60 2.77 -3.08
CA PHE A 86 5.48 3.13 -1.95
C PHE A 86 4.66 3.31 -0.68
N PHE A 87 5.34 3.30 0.47
CA PHE A 87 4.67 3.37 1.77
C PHE A 87 4.99 4.65 2.54
N VAL A 88 3.98 5.22 3.19
CA VAL A 88 4.13 6.29 4.18
C VAL A 88 4.15 5.66 5.56
N HIS A 89 5.19 5.96 6.34
CA HIS A 89 5.38 5.39 7.67
C HIS A 89 4.25 5.83 8.64
N PRO A 90 3.80 4.98 9.60
CA PRO A 90 2.78 5.37 10.59
C PRO A 90 3.13 6.62 11.39
N LYS A 91 4.42 6.81 11.67
CA LYS A 91 5.00 8.09 12.11
C LYS A 91 5.21 9.00 10.90
N SER A 92 4.12 9.35 10.24
CA SER A 92 4.11 10.02 8.93
C SER A 92 4.74 11.40 8.98
N ARG A 93 4.65 12.09 10.12
CA ARG A 93 5.35 13.33 10.44
C ARG A 93 5.78 13.31 11.91
N THR A 94 6.82 14.07 12.25
CA THR A 94 7.36 14.15 13.61
C THR A 94 6.34 14.66 14.63
N ASN A 95 5.57 15.70 14.27
CA ASN A 95 4.67 16.39 15.21
C ASN A 95 3.21 15.91 15.16
N HIS A 96 2.78 15.37 14.02
CA HIS A 96 1.39 14.95 13.79
C HIS A 96 1.37 13.65 12.99
N PRO A 97 1.72 12.51 13.62
CA PRO A 97 1.70 11.22 12.96
C PRO A 97 0.25 10.77 12.69
N PHE A 98 0.03 10.14 11.55
CA PHE A 98 -1.28 9.56 11.23
C PHE A 98 -1.58 8.27 11.99
N GLY A 99 -0.55 7.57 12.47
CA GLY A 99 -0.71 6.33 13.23
C GLY A 99 -1.07 5.10 12.38
N VAL A 100 -1.21 5.26 11.06
CA VAL A 100 -1.58 4.21 10.11
C VAL A 100 -0.51 4.08 9.03
N LEU A 101 -0.20 2.86 8.64
CA LEU A 101 0.64 2.57 7.47
C LEU A 101 -0.20 2.83 6.22
N TYR A 102 0.26 3.74 5.35
CA TYR A 102 -0.40 3.98 4.07
C TYR A 102 0.43 3.42 2.93
N GLU A 103 -0.24 2.77 2.00
CA GLU A 103 0.32 2.38 0.71
C GLU A 103 -0.21 3.34 -0.35
N ILE A 104 0.68 3.95 -1.13
CA ILE A 104 0.30 4.75 -2.28
C ILE A 104 0.48 3.90 -3.51
N VAL A 105 -0.58 3.75 -4.31
CA VAL A 105 -0.66 2.78 -5.39
C VAL A 105 -1.00 3.47 -6.71
N GLU A 106 -0.10 3.38 -7.67
CA GLU A 106 -0.43 3.63 -9.08
C GLU A 106 -0.81 2.28 -9.72
N ASP A 107 -2.07 2.20 -10.17
CA ASP A 107 -2.60 1.04 -10.86
C ASP A 107 -2.79 1.37 -12.34
N PRO A 108 -1.97 0.81 -13.25
CA PRO A 108 -2.09 1.07 -14.68
C PRO A 108 -3.39 0.52 -15.28
N ALA A 109 -4.07 -0.40 -14.57
CA ALA A 109 -5.37 -0.94 -14.99
C ALA A 109 -6.56 -0.15 -14.41
N ASP A 110 -6.32 0.92 -13.65
CA ASP A 110 -7.43 1.73 -13.14
C ASP A 110 -8.09 2.52 -14.28
N PRO A 111 -9.41 2.31 -14.53
CA PRO A 111 -10.14 3.06 -15.54
C PRO A 111 -10.13 4.58 -15.31
N SER A 112 -9.92 5.05 -14.08
CA SER A 112 -9.82 6.50 -13.81
C SER A 112 -8.57 7.14 -14.46
N THR A 113 -7.52 6.36 -14.70
CA THR A 113 -6.26 6.78 -15.33
C THR A 113 -6.36 6.88 -16.86
N THR A 114 -7.41 6.31 -17.47
CA THR A 114 -7.60 6.27 -18.94
C THR A 114 -8.62 7.30 -19.46
N SER A 115 -9.29 8.06 -18.57
CA SER A 115 -10.36 8.96 -18.99
C SER A 115 -9.83 10.29 -19.53
N GLU A 116 -9.72 10.39 -20.86
CA GLU A 116 -9.73 11.66 -21.62
C GLU A 116 -11.10 12.38 -21.50
N PHE A 117 -11.48 12.74 -20.29
CA PHE A 117 -12.57 13.70 -20.05
C PHE A 117 -12.11 14.69 -18.98
N ARG A 118 -11.44 15.74 -19.46
CA ARG A 118 -11.41 17.07 -18.85
C ARG A 118 -12.16 18.02 -19.77
#